data_AF-A0A7C2YRE7-F1
#
_entry.id   AF-A0A7C2YRE7-F1
#
_cell.length_a   1.000
_cell.length_b   1.000
_cell.length_c   1.000
_cell.angle_alpha   90.00
_cell.angle_beta   90.00
_cell.angle_gamma   90.00
#
_symmetry.space_group_name_H-M   'P 1'
#
loop_
_entity.id
_entity.type
_entity.pdbx_description
1 polymer ?
#
loop_
_entity_poly.entity_id
_entity_poly.type
_entity_poly.pdbx_seq_one_letter_code
_entity_poly.pdbx_strand_id
1 'polypeptide(L)' 'MHREDADALVLVTEWAAFRPPDLERLAASMRQKIIFDGCNQYDALALYNAGFEYFGIGRATPPLAVAMPDLRVASSRA' A
#
# COMPACT_ATOMS: atom_id res chain seq x y z
N MET A 1 0.60 -7.54 -24.91
CA MET A 1 0.49 -7.93 -23.48
C MET A 1 0.72 -6.67 -22.67
N HIS A 2 -0.33 -5.90 -22.43
CA HIS A 2 -0.24 -4.66 -21.64
C HIS A 2 -0.15 -5.07 -20.19
N ARG A 3 1.06 -5.17 -19.64
CA ARG A 3 1.21 -5.26 -18.18
C ARG A 3 0.77 -3.89 -17.65
N GLU A 4 -0.29 -3.94 -16.86
CA GLU A 4 -0.88 -2.82 -16.15
C GLU A 4 0.23 -2.20 -15.32
N ASP A 5 0.65 -1.00 -15.68
CA ASP A 5 1.61 -0.21 -14.93
C ASP A 5 0.80 0.75 -14.05
N ALA A 6 0.04 0.23 -13.09
CA ALA A 6 -0.76 1.11 -12.24
C ALA A 6 0.17 1.86 -11.25
N ASP A 7 0.00 3.16 -11.09
CA ASP A 7 0.70 3.92 -10.03
C ASP A 7 0.13 3.61 -8.65
N ALA A 8 -1.18 3.35 -8.57
CA ALA A 8 -1.88 3.11 -7.32
C ALA A 8 -3.13 2.24 -7.54
N LEU A 9 -3.55 1.57 -6.47
CA LEU A 9 -4.83 0.87 -6.36
C LEU A 9 -5.78 1.74 -5.53
N VAL A 10 -7.02 1.91 -6.00
CA VAL A 10 -8.09 2.58 -5.25
C VAL A 10 -9.24 1.60 -5.07
N LEU A 11 -9.56 1.27 -3.82
CA LEU A 11 -10.63 0.36 -3.46
C LEU A 11 -11.86 1.16 -3.05
N VAL A 12 -12.87 1.15 -3.93
CA VAL A 12 -14.09 1.96 -3.80
C VAL A 12 -15.35 1.12 -3.51
N THR A 13 -15.18 -0.20 -3.36
CA THR A 13 -16.26 -1.15 -3.09
C THR A 13 -15.82 -2.18 -2.06
N GLU A 14 -16.72 -2.57 -1.17
CA GLU A 14 -16.53 -3.57 -0.11
C GLU A 14 -16.76 -5.02 -0.56
N TRP A 15 -16.69 -5.31 -1.86
CA TRP A 15 -16.99 -6.65 -2.37
C TRP A 15 -15.98 -7.69 -1.89
N ALA A 16 -16.51 -8.83 -1.42
CA ALA A 16 -15.71 -9.92 -0.85
C ALA A 16 -14.66 -10.50 -1.81
N ALA A 17 -14.86 -10.38 -3.12
CA ALA A 17 -13.89 -10.83 -4.13
C ALA A 17 -12.52 -10.13 -4.02
N PHE A 18 -12.45 -8.97 -3.37
CA PHE A 18 -11.20 -8.25 -3.13
C PHE A 18 -10.50 -8.62 -1.81
N ARG A 19 -11.08 -9.54 -1.01
CA ARG A 19 -10.55 -9.93 0.31
C ARG A 19 -10.29 -11.45 0.40
N PRO A 20 -9.08 -11.89 0.83
CA PRO A 20 -7.86 -11.11 1.06
C PRO A 20 -7.13 -10.78 -0.26
N PRO A 21 -6.37 -9.67 -0.33
CA PRO A 21 -5.60 -9.35 -1.51
C PRO A 21 -4.38 -10.27 -1.66
N ASP A 22 -4.08 -10.67 -2.90
CA ASP A 22 -2.80 -11.28 -3.26
C ASP A 22 -1.77 -10.16 -3.44
N LEU A 23 -1.02 -9.88 -2.36
CA LEU A 23 -0.08 -8.76 -2.29
C LEU A 23 1.13 -8.94 -3.22
N GLU A 24 1.56 -10.19 -3.47
CA GLU A 24 2.67 -10.47 -4.37
C GLU A 24 2.27 -10.18 -5.81
N ARG A 25 1.10 -10.69 -6.23
CA ARG A 25 0.57 -10.42 -7.56
C ARG A 25 0.29 -8.94 -7.77
N LEU A 26 -0.28 -8.27 -6.77
CA LEU A 26 -0.56 -6.84 -6.83
C LEU A 26 0.73 -6.04 -7.00
N ALA A 27 1.75 -6.30 -6.18
CA ALA A 27 3.05 -5.65 -6.28
C ALA A 27 3.73 -5.83 -7.65
N ALA A 28 3.60 -7.02 -8.25
CA ALA A 28 4.17 -7.31 -9.58
C ALA A 28 3.45 -6.58 -10.74
N SER A 29 2.30 -5.96 -10.48
CA SER A 29 1.46 -5.24 -11.45
C SER A 29 1.41 -3.73 -11.20
N MET A 30 2.29 -3.19 -10.37
CA MET A 30 2.25 -1.76 -10.01
C MET A 30 3.61 -1.10 -10.19
N ARG A 31 3.61 0.15 -10.68
CA ARG A 31 4.79 1.02 -10.70
C ARG A 31 5.17 1.47 -9.31
N GLN A 32 4.18 1.73 -8.47
CA GLN A 32 4.36 2.13 -7.08
C GLN A 32 3.40 1.33 -6.20
N LYS A 33 3.84 0.89 -5.03
CA LYS A 33 3.03 0.09 -4.11
C LYS A 33 2.09 0.98 -3.27
N ILE A 34 1.22 1.75 -3.91
CA ILE A 34 0.32 2.71 -3.24
C ILE A 34 -1.12 2.19 -3.25
N ILE A 35 -1.76 2.14 -2.07
CA ILE A 35 -3.16 1.72 -1.92
C ILE A 35 -3.98 2.77 -1.18
N PHE A 36 -5.10 3.17 -1.77
CA PHE A 36 -6.18 3.91 -1.12
C PHE A 36 -7.36 2.97 -0.88
N ASP A 37 -7.75 2.76 0.37
CA ASP A 37 -8.85 1.88 0.76
C ASP A 37 -10.01 2.68 1.38
N GLY A 38 -11.03 2.92 0.55
CA GLY A 38 -12.25 3.63 0.96
C GLY A 38 -13.13 2.85 1.93
N CYS A 39 -12.97 1.53 1.99
CA CYS A 39 -13.80 0.62 2.78
C CYS A 39 -13.10 0.10 4.03
N ASN A 40 -11.82 0.43 4.21
CA ASN A 40 -10.98 -0.03 5.32
C ASN A 40 -10.97 -1.56 5.48
N GLN A 41 -11.03 -2.30 4.37
CA GLN A 41 -11.16 -3.75 4.37
C GLN A 41 -9.83 -4.51 4.40
N TYR A 42 -8.71 -3.86 4.08
CA TYR A 42 -7.38 -4.46 4.14
C TYR A 42 -6.73 -4.33 5.53
N ASP A 43 -5.85 -5.28 5.84
CA ASP A 43 -4.99 -5.22 7.02
C ASP A 43 -3.83 -4.26 6.73
N ALA A 44 -3.84 -3.12 7.43
CA ALA A 44 -2.82 -2.08 7.24
C ALA A 44 -1.41 -2.59 7.57
N LEU A 45 -1.24 -3.40 8.63
CA LEU A 45 0.06 -3.91 9.03
C LEU A 45 0.60 -4.91 8.01
N ALA A 46 -0.25 -5.77 7.46
CA ALA A 46 0.14 -6.69 6.39
C ALA A 46 0.62 -5.92 5.14
N LEU A 47 -0.06 -4.83 4.80
CA LEU A 47 0.33 -3.95 3.69
C LEU A 47 1.67 -3.25 3.94
N TYR A 48 1.87 -2.66 5.12
CA TYR A 48 3.14 -2.03 5.47
C TYR A 48 4.29 -3.03 5.43
N ASN A 49 4.10 -4.24 5.99
CA ASN A 49 5.11 -5.31 5.95
C ASN A 49 5.43 -5.79 4.53
N ALA A 50 4.48 -5.69 3.60
CA ALA A 50 4.69 -5.99 2.17
C ALA A 50 5.28 -4.80 1.37
N GLY A 51 5.56 -3.67 2.04
CA GLY A 51 6.15 -2.47 1.48
C GLY A 51 5.15 -1.58 0.73
N PHE A 52 3.86 -1.68 1.04
CA PHE A 52 2.85 -0.78 0.49
C PHE A 52 2.72 0.49 1.33
N GLU A 53 2.55 1.62 0.66
CA GLU A 53 1.99 2.82 1.25
C GLU A 53 0.47 2.67 1.27
N TYR A 54 -0.13 2.72 2.46
CA TYR A 54 -1.56 2.45 2.66
C TYR A 54 -2.28 3.62 3.30
N PHE A 55 -3.36 4.04 2.66
CA PHE A 55 -4.25 5.12 3.08
C PHE A 55 -5.67 4.59 3.27
N GLY A 56 -6.09 4.44 4.52
CA GLY A 56 -7.47 4.10 4.88
C GLY A 56 -8.25 5.31 5.42
N ILE A 57 -9.56 5.32 5.25
CA ILE A 57 -10.41 6.41 5.75
C ILE A 57 -10.41 6.46 7.28
N GLY A 58 -10.08 7.61 7.86
CA GLY A 58 -10.07 7.79 9.32
C GLY A 58 -9.00 6.98 10.06
N ARG A 59 -8.02 6.41 9.34
CA ARG A 59 -6.88 5.71 9.93
C ARG A 59 -5.68 6.63 9.98
N ALA A 60 -4.97 6.63 11.11
CA ALA A 60 -3.67 7.28 11.18
C ALA A 60 -2.70 6.51 10.28
N THR A 61 -2.14 7.17 9.25
CA THR A 61 -0.99 6.63 8.54
C THR A 61 0.16 6.56 9.55
N PRO A 62 0.75 5.38 9.82
CA PRO A 62 1.89 5.31 10.69
C PRO A 62 3.02 6.15 10.09
N PRO A 63 3.85 6.79 10.93
CA PRO A 63 5.02 7.52 10.44
C PRO A 63 5.84 6.60 9.53
N LEU A 64 6.34 7.12 8.41
CA LEU A 64 7.09 6.35 7.41
C LEU A 64 8.24 5.52 8.02
N ALA A 65 8.79 5.96 9.15
CA ALA A 65 9.81 5.24 9.93
C ALA A 65 9.34 3.90 10.52
N VAL A 66 8.04 3.72 10.76
CA VAL A 66 7.44 2.47 11.26
C VAL A 66 7.03 1.56 10.10
N ALA A 67 6.61 2.14 8.96
CA ALA A 67 6.20 1.40 7.78
C ALA A 67 7.38 0.90 6.91
N MET A 68 8.57 1.49 7.06
CA MET A 68 9.78 1.13 6.32
C MET A 68 11.01 1.06 7.25
N PRO A 69 11.31 -0.12 7.83
CA PRO A 69 12.40 -0.27 8.81
C PRO A 69 13.81 -0.04 8.24
N ASP A 70 13.98 0.00 6.91
CA ASP A 70 15.27 0.10 6.22
C ASP A 70 15.52 1.46 5.53
N LEU A 71 14.61 2.42 5.62
CA LEU A 71 14.84 3.79 5.15
C LEU A 71 15.79 4.53 6.10
N ARG A 72 17.08 4.18 6.05
CA ARG A 72 18.15 4.92 6.73
C ARG A 72 18.17 6.35 6.24
N VAL A 73 17.83 7.26 7.15
CA VAL A 73 18.40 8.61 7.32
C VAL A 73 19.13 9.15 6.08
N ALA A 74 18.37 9.60 5.09
CA ALA A 74 18.84 10.64 4.19
C ALA A 74 18.43 12.00 4.78
N SER A 75 18.85 12.27 6.02
CA SER A 75 18.89 13.63 6.52
C SER A 75 20.03 14.33 5.81
N SER A 76 19.67 15.07 4.77
CA SER A 76 20.28 16.35 4.38
C SER A 76 21.45 16.78 5.27
N ARG A 77 22.68 16.64 4.76
CA ARG A 77 23.73 17.60 5.06
C ARG A 77 23.43 18.84 4.19
N ALA A 78 22.97 19.89 4.84
CA ALA A 78 23.17 21.27 4.44
C ALA A 78 23.75 22.00 5.67
#